data_AF-A0A2B5Y6V8-F1
#
_entry.id   AF-A0A2B5Y6V8-F1
#
_cell.length_a   1.000
_cell.length_b   1.000
_cell.length_c   1.000
_cell.angle_alpha   90.00
_cell.angle_beta   90.00
_cell.angle_gamma   90.00
#
_symmetry.space_group_name_H-M   'P 1'
#
loop_
_entity.id
_entity.type
_entity.pdbx_description
1 polymer ?
#
loop_
_entity_poly.entity_id
_entity_poly.type
_entity_poly.pdbx_seq_one_letter_code
_entity_poly.pdbx_strand_id
1 'polypeptide(L)'
;MNELNIRVVLEEVNFLWDLRKVFHFRELWNSNCSFAEIVKELKRKPIEIAVLILDQVDKYKIHKRSIGLGEIGTENVRSKSNSELPPYVYITLEEMDFFWKETDIERFKDLWMKRFSIEDIANRLGRHQIELAALILDQFGLEYMLNSLIKTEKRVS
;
A
#
# COMPACT_ATOMS: atom_id res chain seq x y z
N MET A 1 14.86 -16.13 -27.60
CA MET A 1 14.23 -14.80 -27.47
C MET A 1 13.69 -14.75 -26.06
N ASN A 2 14.32 -14.01 -25.15
CA ASN A 2 13.73 -13.79 -23.82
C ASN A 2 12.67 -12.71 -24.02
N GLU A 3 11.41 -13.14 -24.09
CA GLU A 3 10.30 -12.21 -23.86
C GLU A 3 10.51 -11.62 -22.47
N LEU A 4 10.67 -10.30 -22.40
CA LEU A 4 10.69 -9.59 -21.13
C LEU A 4 9.27 -9.68 -20.57
N ASN A 5 8.98 -10.74 -19.81
CA ASN A 5 7.73 -10.83 -19.08
C ASN A 5 7.75 -9.77 -17.97
N ILE A 6 7.13 -8.64 -18.27
CA ILE A 6 6.96 -7.50 -17.37
C ILE A 6 5.54 -7.56 -16.82
N ARG A 7 5.42 -7.48 -15.50
CA ARG A 7 4.17 -7.34 -14.78
C ARG A 7 4.02 -5.92 -14.26
N VAL A 8 2.82 -5.36 -14.40
CA VAL A 8 2.43 -4.12 -13.73
C VAL A 8 1.83 -4.48 -12.37
N VAL A 9 2.40 -3.94 -11.30
CA VAL A 9 1.96 -4.20 -9.92
C VAL A 9 0.82 -3.25 -9.57
N LEU A 10 -0.17 -3.70 -8.79
CA LEU A 10 -1.37 -2.91 -8.41
C LEU A 10 -2.22 -2.42 -9.60
N GLU A 11 -2.22 -3.15 -10.72
CA GLU A 11 -2.93 -2.78 -11.97
C GLU A 11 -4.42 -2.46 -11.77
N GLU A 12 -5.07 -3.17 -10.84
CA GLU A 12 -6.51 -3.02 -10.56
C GLU A 12 -6.84 -1.95 -9.49
N VAL A 13 -5.83 -1.20 -9.01
CA VAL A 13 -6.01 -0.18 -7.98
C VAL A 13 -6.31 1.18 -8.60
N ASN A 14 -7.32 1.88 -8.07
CA ASN A 14 -7.59 3.26 -8.45
C ASN A 14 -6.71 4.24 -7.65
N PHE A 15 -5.68 4.78 -8.30
CA PHE A 15 -4.75 5.76 -7.72
C PHE A 15 -5.27 7.19 -7.70
N LEU A 16 -6.42 7.47 -8.34
CA LEU A 16 -6.98 8.81 -8.42
C LEU A 16 -7.80 9.12 -7.18
N TRP A 17 -7.47 10.22 -6.53
CA TRP A 17 -8.16 10.74 -5.36
C TRP A 17 -8.63 12.17 -5.59
N ASP A 18 -9.77 12.51 -5.00
CA ASP A 18 -10.10 13.90 -4.76
C ASP A 18 -9.16 14.41 -3.66
N LEU A 19 -8.43 15.50 -3.92
CA LEU A 19 -7.49 16.08 -2.97
C LEU A 19 -8.17 16.41 -1.62
N ARG A 20 -9.46 16.79 -1.63
CA ARG A 20 -10.23 17.02 -0.40
C ARG A 20 -10.41 15.75 0.42
N LYS A 21 -10.58 14.59 -0.24
CA LYS A 21 -10.62 13.28 0.44
C LYS A 21 -9.27 12.89 1.01
N VAL A 22 -8.16 13.31 0.40
CA VAL A 22 -6.82 13.10 0.95
C VAL A 22 -6.61 13.94 2.21
N PHE A 23 -7.10 15.19 2.23
CA PHE A 23 -7.11 15.98 3.45
C PHE A 23 -7.99 15.37 4.54
N HIS A 24 -9.22 14.95 4.21
CA HIS A 24 -10.11 14.24 5.14
C HIS A 24 -9.46 12.95 5.68
N PHE A 25 -8.79 12.18 4.82
CA PHE A 25 -8.01 11.02 5.24
C PHE A 25 -6.97 11.38 6.33
N ARG A 26 -6.25 12.49 6.18
CA ARG A 26 -5.25 12.94 7.17
C ARG A 26 -5.91 13.36 8.49
N GLU A 27 -7.08 13.98 8.44
CA GLU A 27 -7.87 14.34 9.63
C GLU A 27 -8.31 13.09 10.41
N LEU A 28 -8.85 12.10 9.70
CA LEU A 28 -9.24 10.80 10.28
C LEU A 28 -8.02 10.05 10.84
N TRP A 29 -6.89 10.10 10.12
CA TRP A 29 -5.64 9.53 10.58
C TRP A 29 -5.21 10.19 11.89
N ASN A 30 -5.09 11.52 11.93
CA ASN A 30 -4.64 12.24 13.11
C ASN A 30 -5.61 12.12 14.31
N SER A 31 -6.89 11.85 14.05
CA SER A 31 -7.91 11.59 15.08
C SER A 31 -7.90 10.16 15.63
N ASN A 32 -6.90 9.33 15.27
CA ASN A 32 -6.84 7.92 15.64
C ASN A 32 -8.08 7.11 15.22
N CYS A 33 -8.70 7.43 14.08
CA CYS A 33 -9.68 6.54 13.47
C CYS A 33 -8.99 5.24 13.02
N SER A 34 -9.64 4.12 13.28
CA SER A 34 -9.21 2.80 12.80
C SER A 34 -9.26 2.69 11.28
N PHE A 35 -8.56 1.71 10.75
CA PHE A 35 -8.57 1.40 9.33
C PHE A 35 -9.98 1.09 8.83
N ALA A 36 -10.76 0.31 9.59
CA ALA A 36 -12.16 0.02 9.28
C ALA A 36 -13.01 1.30 9.17
N GLU A 37 -12.88 2.21 10.14
CA GLU A 37 -13.60 3.50 10.13
C GLU A 37 -13.21 4.35 8.93
N ILE A 38 -11.91 4.45 8.62
CA ILE A 38 -11.41 5.21 7.47
C ILE A 38 -11.95 4.64 6.14
N VAL A 39 -11.93 3.31 5.98
CA VAL A 39 -12.48 2.61 4.81
C VAL A 39 -13.96 2.94 4.62
N LYS A 40 -14.73 2.86 5.71
CA LYS A 40 -16.18 3.12 5.72
C LYS A 40 -16.49 4.58 5.41
N GLU A 41 -15.73 5.51 6.00
CA GLU A 41 -15.93 6.95 5.85
C GLU A 41 -15.61 7.42 4.43
N LEU A 42 -14.46 7.00 3.89
CA LEU A 42 -14.02 7.42 2.55
C LEU A 42 -14.72 6.68 1.41
N LYS A 43 -15.39 5.56 1.74
CA LYS A 43 -16.13 4.68 0.81
C LYS A 43 -15.26 4.21 -0.34
N ARG A 44 -14.04 3.78 0.00
CA ARG A 44 -13.00 3.29 -0.92
C ARG A 44 -12.62 1.87 -0.59
N LYS A 45 -12.06 1.14 -1.55
CA LYS A 45 -11.65 -0.24 -1.30
C LYS A 45 -10.53 -0.26 -0.25
N PRO A 46 -10.47 -1.27 0.64
CA PRO A 46 -9.38 -1.40 1.61
C PRO A 46 -7.98 -1.29 0.98
N ILE A 47 -7.76 -1.90 -0.19
CA ILE A 47 -6.47 -1.83 -0.89
C ILE A 47 -6.11 -0.40 -1.33
N GLU A 48 -7.09 0.41 -1.76
CA GLU A 48 -6.87 1.81 -2.15
C GLU A 48 -6.46 2.65 -0.93
N ILE A 49 -7.05 2.37 0.24
CA ILE A 49 -6.67 3.03 1.50
C ILE A 49 -5.27 2.60 1.94
N ALA A 50 -4.92 1.33 1.80
CA ALA A 50 -3.58 0.84 2.10
C ALA A 50 -2.51 1.51 1.21
N VAL A 51 -2.79 1.62 -0.09
CA VAL A 51 -1.93 2.34 -1.05
C VAL A 51 -1.80 3.83 -0.70
N LEU A 52 -2.89 4.48 -0.29
CA LEU A 52 -2.83 5.86 0.19
C LEU A 52 -1.97 5.98 1.46
N ILE A 53 -2.08 5.05 2.41
CA ILE A 53 -1.22 5.05 3.61
C ILE A 53 0.25 4.93 3.22
N LEU A 54 0.60 3.99 2.35
CA LEU A 54 1.97 3.79 1.86
C LEU A 54 2.53 5.11 1.29
N ASP A 55 1.81 5.72 0.35
CA ASP A 55 2.18 6.99 -0.27
C ASP A 55 2.30 8.15 0.74
N GLN A 56 1.37 8.28 1.69
CA GLN A 56 1.42 9.35 2.68
C GLN A 56 2.53 9.17 3.72
N VAL A 57 2.92 7.93 4.04
CA VAL A 57 4.08 7.64 4.90
C VAL A 57 5.36 8.00 4.16
N ASP A 58 5.49 7.57 2.91
CA ASP A 58 6.66 7.82 2.06
C ASP A 58 6.92 9.32 1.86
N LYS A 59 5.85 10.09 1.66
CA LYS A 59 5.90 11.56 1.52
C LYS A 59 5.94 12.32 2.85
N TYR A 60 6.11 11.63 3.98
CA TYR A 60 6.12 12.18 5.34
C TYR A 60 4.89 13.06 5.66
N LYS A 61 3.72 12.73 5.09
CA LYS A 61 2.46 13.47 5.31
C LYS A 61 1.66 12.94 6.49
N ILE A 62 1.93 11.70 6.91
CA ILE A 62 1.36 11.08 8.10
C ILE A 62 2.47 10.43 8.93
N HIS A 63 2.21 10.27 10.23
CA HIS A 63 3.18 9.70 11.17
C HIS A 63 2.60 8.47 11.87
N LYS A 64 3.48 7.72 12.56
CA LYS A 64 3.08 6.61 13.42
C LYS A 64 2.07 7.08 14.47
N ARG A 65 1.02 6.28 14.69
CA ARG A 65 -0.03 6.52 15.67
C ARG A 65 0.01 5.48 16.79
N SER A 66 -0.53 5.82 17.95
CA SER A 66 -0.58 4.91 19.12
C SER A 66 -1.37 3.63 18.85
N ILE A 67 -2.42 3.71 18.03
CA ILE A 67 -3.25 2.56 17.67
C ILE A 67 -2.74 1.82 16.42
N GLY A 68 -1.66 2.31 15.78
CA GLY A 68 -1.23 1.83 14.47
C GLY A 68 -2.35 1.96 13.42
N LEU A 69 -2.83 0.81 12.93
CA LEU A 69 -3.99 0.74 12.04
C LEU A 69 -5.33 0.60 12.77
N GLY A 70 -5.34 0.31 14.07
CA GLY A 70 -6.55 0.01 14.82
C GLY A 70 -7.25 -1.26 14.32
N GLU A 71 -8.57 -1.30 14.42
CA GLU A 71 -9.39 -2.39 13.88
C GLU A 71 -9.29 -2.47 12.35
N ILE A 72 -8.98 -3.67 11.85
CA ILE A 72 -8.92 -4.00 10.42
C ILE A 72 -10.21 -4.77 10.10
N GLY A 73 -11.25 -4.04 9.67
CA GLY A 73 -12.54 -4.61 9.30
C GLY A 73 -12.46 -5.43 8.01
N THR A 74 -13.36 -6.41 7.85
CA THR A 74 -13.45 -7.29 6.66
C THR A 74 -14.43 -6.76 5.61
N GLU A 75 -14.76 -5.47 5.66
CA GLU A 75 -15.86 -4.89 4.91
C GLU A 75 -15.53 -4.77 3.41
N ASN A 76 -16.32 -5.43 2.58
CA ASN A 76 -16.23 -5.32 1.13
C ASN A 76 -16.91 -4.02 0.66
N VAL A 77 -16.17 -2.91 0.70
CA VAL A 77 -16.63 -1.65 0.13
C VAL A 77 -16.48 -1.68 -1.39
N ARG A 78 -17.61 -1.69 -2.11
CA ARG A 78 -17.62 -1.46 -3.55
C ARG A 78 -17.29 0.01 -3.80
N SER A 79 -16.21 0.30 -4.53
CA SER A 79 -15.90 1.66 -4.96
C SER A 79 -17.05 2.20 -5.81
N LYS A 80 -17.66 3.32 -5.42
CA LYS A 80 -18.44 4.10 -6.38
C LYS A 80 -17.44 4.73 -7.34
N SER A 81 -17.41 4.28 -8.60
CA SER A 81 -16.75 5.05 -9.65
C SER A 81 -17.58 6.31 -9.83
N ASN A 82 -17.12 7.44 -9.29
CA ASN A 82 -17.61 8.71 -9.79
C ASN A 82 -17.15 8.81 -11.24
N SER A 83 -18.09 8.92 -12.17
CA SER A 83 -17.82 9.07 -13.61
C SER A 83 -17.13 10.39 -13.95
N GLU A 84 -17.09 11.33 -13.00
CA GLU A 84 -16.48 12.64 -13.16
C GLU A 84 -15.23 12.76 -12.29
N LEU A 85 -14.13 13.22 -12.92
CA LEU A 85 -12.90 13.54 -12.21
C LEU A 85 -13.15 14.72 -11.26
N PRO A 86 -12.63 14.66 -10.03
CA PRO A 86 -12.74 15.77 -9.10
C PRO A 86 -11.96 16.98 -9.62
N PRO A 87 -12.35 18.21 -9.26
CA PRO A 87 -11.68 19.43 -9.71
C PRO A 87 -10.22 19.52 -9.24
N TYR A 88 -9.87 18.83 -8.15
CA TYR A 88 -8.51 18.71 -7.63
C TYR A 88 -8.16 17.23 -7.49
N VAL A 89 -7.32 16.74 -8.40
CA VAL A 89 -6.88 15.34 -8.43
C VAL A 89 -5.58 15.20 -7.66
N TYR A 90 -5.51 14.17 -6.82
CA TYR A 90 -4.29 13.67 -6.20
C TYR A 90 -4.01 12.27 -6.74
N ILE A 91 -2.78 11.98 -7.15
CA ILE A 91 -2.36 10.66 -7.63
C ILE A 91 -1.46 10.02 -6.56
N THR A 92 -1.95 8.94 -5.95
CA THR A 92 -1.14 8.15 -5.00
C THR A 92 -0.04 7.38 -5.74
N LEU A 93 1.16 7.33 -5.16
CA LEU A 93 2.33 6.63 -5.71
C LEU A 93 2.77 7.16 -7.09
N GLU A 94 2.54 8.44 -7.37
CA GLU A 94 2.87 9.09 -8.64
C GLU A 94 4.34 8.91 -9.09
N GLU A 95 5.28 8.84 -8.14
CA GLU A 95 6.71 8.71 -8.42
C GLU A 95 7.21 7.25 -8.44
N MET A 96 6.32 6.27 -8.25
CA MET A 96 6.71 4.86 -8.08
C MET A 96 6.89 4.14 -9.43
N ASP A 97 7.89 3.26 -9.55
CA ASP A 97 7.98 2.33 -10.68
C ASP A 97 7.14 1.07 -10.43
N PHE A 98 6.07 0.92 -11.22
CA PHE A 98 5.14 -0.22 -11.15
C PHE A 98 5.59 -1.43 -11.98
N PHE A 99 6.65 -1.30 -12.80
CA PHE A 99 7.08 -2.35 -13.72
C PHE A 99 8.07 -3.31 -13.07
N TRP A 100 7.66 -4.58 -13.01
CA TRP A 100 8.45 -5.66 -12.44
C TRP A 100 8.73 -6.74 -13.48
N LYS A 101 10.00 -7.13 -13.61
CA LYS A 101 10.36 -8.33 -14.38
C LYS A 101 9.95 -9.56 -13.59
N GLU A 102 9.45 -10.60 -14.24
CA GLU A 102 9.15 -11.87 -13.57
C GLU A 102 10.34 -12.43 -12.79
N THR A 103 11.55 -12.33 -13.33
CA THR A 103 12.79 -12.74 -12.64
C THR A 103 13.04 -11.95 -11.35
N ASP A 104 12.67 -10.67 -11.31
CA ASP A 104 12.82 -9.85 -10.10
C ASP A 104 11.76 -10.23 -9.06
N ILE A 105 10.55 -10.61 -9.49
CA ILE A 105 9.49 -11.13 -8.62
C ILE A 105 9.89 -12.49 -8.04
N GLU A 106 10.45 -13.39 -8.84
CA GLU A 106 10.96 -14.68 -8.37
C GLU A 106 12.08 -14.49 -7.35
N ARG A 107 13.03 -13.60 -7.64
CA ARG A 107 14.12 -13.25 -6.74
C ARG A 107 13.60 -12.62 -5.44
N PHE A 108 12.62 -11.73 -5.53
CA PHE A 108 11.93 -11.18 -4.37
C PHE A 108 11.32 -12.31 -3.51
N LYS A 109 10.58 -13.24 -4.12
CA LYS A 109 9.95 -14.37 -3.40
C LYS A 109 10.98 -15.24 -2.70
N ASP A 110 12.10 -15.57 -3.36
CA ASP A 110 13.19 -16.32 -2.74
C ASP A 110 13.78 -15.62 -1.51
N LEU A 111 14.10 -14.32 -1.63
CA LEU A 111 14.62 -13.53 -0.51
C LEU A 111 13.60 -13.38 0.63
N TRP A 112 12.32 -13.18 0.29
CA TRP A 112 11.23 -13.08 1.25
C TRP A 112 11.07 -14.37 2.06
N MET A 113 11.10 -15.53 1.38
CA MET A 113 11.03 -16.84 2.03
C MET A 113 12.24 -17.13 2.92
N LYS A 114 13.42 -16.60 2.54
CA LYS A 114 14.64 -16.62 3.37
C LYS A 114 14.64 -15.62 4.53
N ARG A 115 13.54 -14.89 4.74
CA ARG A 115 13.34 -13.95 5.86
C ARG A 115 14.27 -12.74 5.85
N PHE A 116 14.78 -12.33 4.69
CA PHE A 116 15.49 -11.04 4.57
C PHE A 116 14.55 -9.88 4.91
N SER A 117 15.11 -8.78 5.45
CA SER A 117 14.34 -7.57 5.74
C SER A 117 13.92 -6.86 4.45
N ILE A 118 12.85 -6.04 4.50
CA ILE A 118 12.43 -5.24 3.34
C ILE A 118 13.57 -4.35 2.84
N GLU A 119 14.34 -3.75 3.75
CA GLU A 119 15.51 -2.93 3.42
C GLU A 119 16.58 -3.74 2.68
N ASP A 120 16.93 -4.93 3.18
CA ASP A 120 17.91 -5.80 2.52
C ASP A 120 17.47 -6.21 1.11
N ILE A 121 16.19 -6.54 0.96
CA ILE A 121 15.64 -6.96 -0.33
C ILE A 121 15.63 -5.78 -1.29
N ALA A 122 15.21 -4.60 -0.84
CA ALA A 122 15.18 -3.36 -1.62
C ALA A 122 16.58 -3.03 -2.17
N ASN A 123 17.59 -3.06 -1.29
CA ASN A 123 18.98 -2.82 -1.66
C ASN A 123 19.50 -3.85 -2.67
N ARG A 124 19.14 -5.14 -2.53
CA ARG A 124 19.58 -6.22 -3.45
C ARG A 124 18.91 -6.16 -4.82
N LEU A 125 17.69 -5.62 -4.89
CA LEU A 125 16.94 -5.47 -6.12
C LEU A 125 17.14 -4.09 -6.77
N GLY A 126 17.78 -3.14 -6.08
CA GLY A 126 17.96 -1.76 -6.55
C GLY A 126 16.63 -1.02 -6.65
N ARG A 127 15.71 -1.28 -5.71
CA ARG A 127 14.33 -0.80 -5.72
C ARG A 127 14.02 0.00 -4.46
N HIS A 128 13.04 0.88 -4.52
CA HIS A 128 12.61 1.63 -3.33
C HIS A 128 11.83 0.73 -2.36
N GLN A 129 11.93 0.97 -1.05
CA GLN A 129 11.20 0.16 -0.06
C GLN A 129 9.67 0.21 -0.27
N ILE A 130 9.16 1.34 -0.78
CA ILE A 130 7.74 1.52 -1.10
C ILE A 130 7.28 0.61 -2.25
N GLU A 131 8.15 0.37 -3.24
CA GLU A 131 7.88 -0.53 -4.37
C GLU A 131 7.76 -1.98 -3.89
N LEU A 132 8.58 -2.36 -2.90
CA LEU A 132 8.47 -3.67 -2.26
C LEU A 132 7.18 -3.80 -1.44
N ALA A 133 6.78 -2.74 -0.72
CA ALA A 133 5.52 -2.74 0.02
C ALA A 133 4.32 -2.86 -0.93
N ALA A 134 4.35 -2.15 -2.06
CA ALA A 134 3.36 -2.26 -3.13
C ALA A 134 3.34 -3.67 -3.74
N LEU A 135 4.51 -4.27 -4.01
CA LEU A 135 4.61 -5.64 -4.50
C LEU A 135 4.05 -6.65 -3.48
N ILE A 136 4.35 -6.50 -2.18
CA ILE A 136 3.79 -7.36 -1.13
C ILE A 136 2.26 -7.25 -1.11
N LEU A 137 1.75 -6.02 -1.16
CA LEU A 137 0.32 -5.75 -1.17
C LEU A 137 -0.38 -6.38 -2.38
N ASP A 138 0.24 -6.30 -3.56
CA ASP A 138 -0.24 -6.90 -4.81
C ASP A 138 -0.19 -8.43 -4.81
N GLN A 139 0.92 -9.03 -4.37
CA GLN A 139 1.13 -10.48 -4.45
C GLN A 139 0.35 -11.25 -3.38
N PHE A 140 0.24 -10.70 -2.17
CA PHE A 140 -0.27 -11.44 -1.01
C PHE A 140 -1.54 -10.83 -0.41
N GLY A 141 -1.93 -9.64 -0.87
CA GLY A 141 -3.10 -8.94 -0.37
C GLY A 141 -2.87 -8.26 0.97
N LEU A 142 -3.83 -7.40 1.32
CA LEU A 142 -3.79 -6.56 2.51
C LEU A 142 -3.69 -7.38 3.80
N GLU A 143 -4.57 -8.38 3.97
CA GLU A 143 -4.62 -9.19 5.19
C GLU A 143 -3.28 -9.86 5.50
N TYR A 144 -2.61 -10.41 4.47
CA TYR A 144 -1.29 -11.00 4.64
C TYR A 144 -0.23 -9.96 5.04
N MET A 145 -0.23 -8.80 4.36
CA MET A 145 0.73 -7.73 4.64
C MET A 145 0.60 -7.25 6.10
N LEU A 146 -0.62 -7.02 6.56
CA LEU A 146 -0.89 -6.56 7.92
C LEU A 146 -0.48 -7.61 8.97
N ASN A 147 -0.80 -8.88 8.74
CA ASN A 147 -0.38 -9.97 9.61
C ASN A 147 1.14 -10.14 9.70
N SER A 148 1.86 -9.84 8.60
CA SER A 148 3.31 -9.89 8.56
C SER A 148 3.96 -8.76 9.37
N LEU A 149 3.39 -7.56 9.31
CA LEU A 149 3.85 -6.38 10.08
C LEU A 149 3.59 -6.52 11.59
N ILE A 150 2.46 -7.11 11.99
CA ILE A 150 2.14 -7.35 13.41
C ILE A 150 3.07 -8.41 14.02
N LYS A 151 3.38 -9.48 13.26
CA LYS A 151 4.25 -10.56 13.73
C LYS A 151 5.73 -10.17 13.80
N THR A 152 6.15 -9.13 13.08
CA THR A 152 7.51 -8.59 13.19
C THR A 152 7.76 -7.82 14.49
N GLU A 153 6.74 -7.20 15.11
CA GLU A 153 6.91 -6.51 16.40
C GLU A 153 7.21 -7.47 17.57
N LYS A 154 6.77 -8.75 17.49
CA LYS A 154 7.16 -9.81 18.45
C LYS A 154 8.57 -10.39 18.22
N ARG A 155 9.36 -9.85 17.29
CA ARG A 155 10.68 -10.41 16.92
C ARG A 155 11.88 -9.59 17.41
N VAL A 156 11.65 -8.56 18.22
CA VAL A 156 12.72 -7.76 18.86
C VAL A 156 12.54 -7.71 20.39
N SER A 157 11.94 -8.77 20.97
CA SER A 157 11.85 -8.97 22.43
C SER A 157 12.47 -10.31 22.81
#